data_AF-A0A2K1KLX9-F1
#
_entry.id   AF-A0A2K1KLX9-F1
#
_cell.length_a   1.000
_cell.length_b   1.000
_cell.length_c   1.000
_cell.angle_alpha   90.00
_cell.angle_beta   90.00
_cell.angle_gamma   90.00
#
_symmetry.space_group_name_H-M   'P 1'
#
loop_
_entity.id
_entity.type
_entity.pdbx_description
1 polymer ?
#
loop_
_entity_poly.entity_id
_entity_poly.type
_entity_poly.pdbx_seq_one_letter_code
_entity_poly.pdbx_strand_id
1 'polypeptide(L)'
;MGLMETLVKHPDEIRPLVKLKVDAMRAQRAIPKDPYLAFCYRMLMRVSRSFSIVIQQLRTELRDAVCVFYLVLRGLDTIEDDMAIPIDIKVPILKSFHEHIYDPSWKFVCGEKDYKELMNKFECVSNAFLNLDEGYQRVIAEMTNRMGVGMAKFIETEIPAPRMFWPHEIWGKFGTRLEIMAIGTLAECYNNINVFRGVVKIRRGITAKVMQTKTISDVYGTFFDFSRKIAEKIGENDDSASATRKHIEDIQEYCESHLLETRVYSIDQEYGLDILVFLVVFSLLSAMVYMLYNHW
;
A
#
# COMPACT_ATOMS: atom_id res chain seq x y z
N MET A 1 -4.87 7.69 17.30
CA MET A 1 -3.95 8.81 17.61
C MET A 1 -4.49 10.06 16.94
N GLY A 2 -4.78 11.09 17.73
CA GLY A 2 -5.19 12.41 17.22
C GLY A 2 -3.99 13.25 16.77
N LEU A 3 -4.24 14.33 16.04
CA LEU A 3 -3.19 15.23 15.51
C LEU A 3 -2.27 15.78 16.62
N MET A 4 -2.83 16.10 17.79
CA MET A 4 -2.10 16.61 18.96
C MET A 4 -1.11 15.59 19.55
N GLU A 5 -1.46 14.30 19.55
CA GLU A 5 -0.57 13.27 20.06
C GLU A 5 0.62 13.04 19.11
N THR A 6 0.38 13.10 17.80
CA THR A 6 1.44 13.02 16.78
C THR A 6 2.37 14.22 16.84
N LEU A 7 1.83 15.43 17.06
CA LEU A 7 2.62 16.66 17.22
C LEU A 7 3.67 16.55 18.33
N VAL A 8 3.30 15.93 19.46
CA VAL A 8 4.18 15.83 20.64
C VAL A 8 5.15 14.64 20.52
N LYS A 9 4.68 13.48 20.07
CA LYS A 9 5.49 12.25 20.07
C LYS A 9 6.34 12.06 18.82
N HIS A 10 5.92 12.62 17.68
CA HIS A 10 6.55 12.39 16.37
C HIS A 10 6.52 13.65 15.47
N PRO A 11 7.19 14.74 15.86
CA PRO A 11 7.12 16.01 15.15
C PRO A 11 7.60 15.96 13.68
N ASP A 12 8.62 15.15 13.38
CA ASP A 12 9.14 14.99 12.01
C ASP A 12 8.13 14.32 11.03
N GLU A 13 7.07 13.68 11.54
CA GLU A 13 6.02 13.05 10.74
C GLU A 13 4.97 14.02 10.23
N ILE A 14 4.91 15.23 10.81
CA ILE A 14 3.90 16.22 10.47
C ILE A 14 4.02 16.62 9.00
N ARG A 15 5.22 16.98 8.55
CA ARG A 15 5.47 17.37 7.15
C ARG A 15 5.09 16.23 6.17
N PRO A 16 5.57 14.99 6.37
CA PRO A 16 5.10 13.81 5.62
C PRO A 16 3.59 13.66 5.56
N LEU A 17 2.90 13.73 6.71
CA LEU A 17 1.46 13.53 6.82
C LEU A 17 0.68 14.63 6.09
N VAL A 18 1.10 15.89 6.24
CA VAL A 18 0.50 17.03 5.52
C VAL A 18 0.69 16.86 4.01
N LYS A 19 1.90 16.49 3.57
CA LYS A 19 2.18 16.25 2.14
C LYS A 19 1.30 15.13 1.58
N LEU A 20 1.20 14.00 2.27
CA LEU A 20 0.34 12.88 1.87
C LEU A 20 -1.13 13.31 1.73
N LYS A 21 -1.62 14.15 2.66
CA LYS A 21 -2.98 14.71 2.60
C LYS A 21 -3.17 15.65 1.41
N VAL A 22 -2.19 16.53 1.14
CA VAL A 22 -2.22 17.42 -0.02
C VAL A 22 -2.21 16.64 -1.32
N ASP A 23 -1.37 15.61 -1.44
CA ASP A 23 -1.30 14.78 -2.64
C ASP A 23 -2.60 13.99 -2.85
N ALA A 24 -3.22 13.48 -1.79
CA ALA A 24 -4.56 12.86 -1.86
C ALA A 24 -5.65 13.85 -2.30
N MET A 25 -5.59 15.12 -1.87
CA MET A 25 -6.53 16.16 -2.32
C MET A 25 -6.31 16.54 -3.79
N ARG A 26 -5.06 16.63 -4.24
CA ARG A 26 -4.72 16.90 -5.65
C ARG A 26 -5.22 15.77 -6.54
N ALA A 27 -5.00 14.53 -6.13
CA ALA A 27 -5.55 13.33 -6.72
C ALA A 27 -7.06 13.42 -6.95
N GLN A 28 -7.82 13.78 -5.91
CA GLN A 28 -9.27 13.96 -6.00
C GLN A 28 -9.70 15.08 -6.96
N ARG A 29 -8.88 16.12 -7.14
CA ARG A 29 -9.16 17.21 -8.07
C ARG A 29 -8.77 16.89 -9.51
N ALA A 30 -7.86 15.94 -9.71
CA ALA A 30 -7.32 15.56 -11.02
C ALA A 30 -8.13 14.46 -11.72
N ILE A 31 -9.38 14.21 -11.29
CA ILE A 31 -10.26 13.22 -11.90
C ILE A 31 -10.53 13.59 -13.38
N PRO A 32 -10.36 12.67 -14.32
CA PRO A 32 -10.61 12.92 -15.75
C PRO A 32 -12.06 13.32 -16.05
N LYS A 33 -12.26 13.98 -17.19
CA LYS A 33 -13.61 14.36 -17.67
C LYS A 33 -14.39 13.17 -18.24
N ASP A 34 -13.69 12.16 -18.75
CA ASP A 34 -14.32 10.94 -19.25
C ASP A 34 -15.11 10.26 -18.11
N PRO A 35 -16.42 9.99 -18.28
CA PRO A 35 -17.28 9.53 -17.20
C PRO A 35 -16.90 8.13 -16.68
N TYR A 36 -16.43 7.25 -17.55
CA TYR A 36 -16.05 5.88 -17.21
C TYR A 36 -14.76 5.87 -16.39
N LEU A 37 -13.74 6.55 -16.88
CA LEU A 37 -12.47 6.71 -16.19
C LEU A 37 -12.65 7.49 -14.88
N ALA A 38 -13.51 8.51 -14.85
CA ALA A 38 -13.86 9.22 -13.62
C ALA A 38 -14.52 8.31 -12.59
N PHE A 39 -15.35 7.37 -13.01
CA PHE A 39 -15.84 6.32 -12.12
C PHE A 39 -14.69 5.45 -11.61
N CYS A 40 -13.81 4.97 -12.49
CA CYS A 40 -12.66 4.15 -12.10
C CYS A 40 -11.78 4.83 -11.04
N TYR A 41 -11.40 6.10 -11.22
CA TYR A 41 -10.59 6.81 -10.21
C TYR A 41 -11.32 6.97 -8.88
N ARG A 42 -12.61 7.28 -8.90
CA ARG A 42 -13.41 7.39 -7.67
C ARG A 42 -13.54 6.05 -6.96
N MET A 43 -13.76 4.98 -7.73
CA MET A 43 -13.87 3.64 -7.18
C MET A 43 -12.54 3.19 -6.60
N LEU A 44 -11.42 3.40 -7.32
CA LEU A 44 -10.07 3.09 -6.84
C LEU A 44 -9.76 3.74 -5.49
N MET A 45 -10.14 5.00 -5.29
CA MET A 45 -9.96 5.69 -3.99
C MET A 45 -10.77 5.06 -2.86
N ARG A 46 -11.94 4.48 -3.15
CA ARG A 46 -12.81 3.80 -2.18
C ARG A 46 -12.29 2.41 -1.84
N VAL A 47 -11.99 1.61 -2.86
CA VAL A 47 -11.54 0.21 -2.69
C VAL A 47 -10.04 0.09 -2.39
N SER A 48 -9.25 1.16 -2.55
CA SER A 48 -7.80 1.10 -2.34
C SER A 48 -7.17 2.44 -1.93
N ARG A 49 -7.33 2.79 -0.65
CA ARG A 49 -6.87 4.08 -0.09
C ARG A 49 -5.40 4.38 -0.39
N SER A 50 -4.47 3.54 0.08
CA SER A 50 -3.03 3.80 -0.07
C SER A 50 -2.53 3.59 -1.50
N PHE A 51 -3.02 2.55 -2.18
CA PHE A 51 -2.59 2.23 -3.54
C PHE A 51 -3.05 3.28 -4.54
N SER A 52 -4.23 3.88 -4.35
CA SER A 52 -4.72 4.97 -5.18
C SER A 52 -3.75 6.16 -5.23
N ILE A 53 -3.03 6.43 -4.14
CA ILE A 53 -2.04 7.52 -4.08
C ILE A 53 -0.80 7.14 -4.90
N VAL A 54 -0.36 5.89 -4.82
CA VAL A 54 0.80 5.39 -5.57
C VAL A 54 0.53 5.40 -7.07
N ILE A 55 -0.64 4.88 -7.49
CA ILE A 55 -1.05 4.88 -8.90
C ILE A 55 -1.04 6.29 -9.45
N GLN A 56 -1.60 7.26 -8.72
CA GLN A 56 -1.76 8.63 -9.21
C GLN A 56 -0.46 9.40 -9.46
N GLN A 57 0.68 8.86 -9.02
CA GLN A 57 2.00 9.42 -9.31
C GLN A 57 2.63 8.89 -10.61
N LEU A 58 2.01 7.89 -11.24
CA LEU A 58 2.43 7.41 -12.55
C LEU A 58 2.13 8.46 -13.64
N ARG A 59 2.87 8.38 -14.76
CA ARG A 59 2.59 9.18 -15.96
C ARG A 59 1.19 8.85 -16.48
N THR A 60 0.53 9.81 -17.13
CA THR A 60 -0.90 9.78 -17.46
C THR A 60 -1.37 8.48 -18.12
N GLU A 61 -0.72 8.05 -19.20
CA GLU A 61 -1.12 6.84 -19.94
C GLU A 61 -1.01 5.56 -19.09
N LEU A 62 0.15 5.37 -18.44
CA LEU A 62 0.38 4.22 -17.58
C LEU A 62 -0.53 4.25 -16.34
N ARG A 63 -0.84 5.43 -15.83
CA ARG A 63 -1.71 5.63 -14.67
C ARG A 63 -3.13 5.15 -14.96
N ASP A 64 -3.68 5.51 -16.11
CA ASP A 64 -5.03 5.12 -16.51
C ASP A 64 -5.11 3.60 -16.72
N ALA A 65 -4.14 3.02 -17.44
CA ALA A 65 -4.04 1.58 -17.65
C ALA A 65 -3.94 0.80 -16.33
N VAL A 66 -3.08 1.24 -15.39
CA VAL A 66 -2.91 0.59 -14.08
C VAL A 66 -4.16 0.76 -13.21
N CYS A 67 -4.84 1.92 -13.26
CA CYS A 67 -6.09 2.14 -12.55
C CYS A 67 -7.18 1.14 -13.00
N VAL A 68 -7.36 0.99 -14.32
CA VAL A 68 -8.31 0.04 -14.89
C VAL A 68 -7.91 -1.39 -14.54
N PHE A 69 -6.64 -1.74 -14.73
CA PHE A 69 -6.13 -3.08 -14.42
C PHE A 69 -6.39 -3.47 -12.96
N TYR A 70 -6.13 -2.55 -12.02
CA TYR A 70 -6.42 -2.79 -10.61
C TYR A 70 -7.91 -3.10 -10.36
N LEU A 71 -8.82 -2.37 -11.00
CA LEU A 71 -10.26 -2.57 -10.81
C LEU A 71 -10.77 -3.84 -11.48
N VAL A 72 -10.20 -4.23 -12.62
CA VAL A 72 -10.45 -5.54 -13.25
C VAL A 72 -10.09 -6.66 -12.27
N LEU A 73 -8.86 -6.64 -11.75
CA LEU A 73 -8.42 -7.66 -10.79
C LEU A 73 -9.20 -7.60 -9.47
N ARG A 74 -9.60 -6.41 -9.02
CA ARG A 74 -10.46 -6.27 -7.84
C ARG A 74 -11.85 -6.85 -8.08
N GLY A 75 -12.39 -6.76 -9.29
CA GLY A 75 -13.64 -7.42 -9.67
C GLY A 75 -13.50 -8.94 -9.62
N LEU A 76 -12.40 -9.46 -10.17
CA LEU A 76 -12.06 -10.89 -10.10
C LEU A 76 -11.93 -11.37 -8.65
N ASP A 77 -11.15 -10.67 -7.81
CA ASP A 77 -11.03 -10.93 -6.36
C ASP A 77 -12.42 -10.94 -5.69
N THR A 78 -13.31 -10.01 -6.05
CA THR A 78 -14.65 -9.92 -5.43
C THR A 78 -15.50 -11.16 -5.70
N ILE A 79 -15.33 -11.80 -6.86
CA ILE A 79 -16.01 -13.07 -7.19
C ILE A 79 -15.37 -14.23 -6.41
N GLU A 80 -14.05 -14.24 -6.31
CA GLU A 80 -13.30 -15.29 -5.60
C GLU A 80 -13.59 -15.28 -4.09
N ASP A 81 -13.50 -14.10 -3.46
CA ASP A 81 -13.70 -13.89 -2.02
C ASP A 81 -15.16 -14.07 -1.56
N ASP A 82 -16.15 -13.99 -2.45
CA ASP A 82 -17.56 -14.08 -2.08
C ASP A 82 -17.97 -15.54 -1.80
N MET A 83 -18.00 -15.89 -0.51
CA MET A 83 -18.37 -17.22 -0.03
C MET A 83 -19.85 -17.58 -0.25
N ALA A 84 -20.71 -16.63 -0.64
CA ALA A 84 -22.10 -16.92 -0.95
C ALA A 84 -22.28 -17.51 -2.35
N ILE A 85 -21.28 -17.42 -3.22
CA ILE A 85 -21.34 -17.96 -4.59
C ILE A 85 -20.98 -19.45 -4.56
N PRO A 86 -21.87 -20.35 -5.04
CA PRO A 86 -21.57 -21.77 -5.20
C PRO A 86 -20.35 -22.03 -6.08
N ILE A 87 -19.52 -23.03 -5.73
CA ILE A 87 -18.25 -23.32 -6.42
C ILE A 87 -18.48 -23.65 -7.92
N ASP A 88 -19.54 -24.37 -8.23
CA ASP A 88 -19.95 -24.76 -9.58
C ASP A 88 -20.31 -23.55 -10.47
N ILE A 89 -20.72 -22.43 -9.86
CA ILE A 89 -20.94 -21.15 -10.56
C ILE A 89 -19.66 -20.31 -10.57
N LYS A 90 -18.95 -20.26 -9.45
CA LYS A 90 -17.76 -19.42 -9.25
C LYS A 90 -16.62 -19.81 -10.20
N VAL A 91 -16.29 -21.10 -10.26
CA VAL A 91 -15.12 -21.61 -11.01
C VAL A 91 -15.21 -21.29 -12.51
N PRO A 92 -16.32 -21.56 -13.22
CA PRO A 92 -16.44 -21.18 -14.63
C PRO A 92 -16.27 -19.67 -14.84
N ILE A 93 -16.88 -18.85 -13.99
CA ILE A 93 -16.81 -17.40 -14.09
C ILE A 93 -15.38 -16.90 -13.89
N LEU A 94 -14.65 -17.42 -12.91
CA LEU A 94 -13.24 -17.04 -12.71
C LEU A 94 -12.39 -17.35 -13.94
N LYS A 95 -12.61 -18.51 -14.57
CA LYS A 95 -11.89 -18.93 -15.79
C LYS A 95 -12.25 -18.03 -17.00
N SER A 96 -13.51 -17.64 -17.15
CA SER A 96 -13.99 -16.81 -18.29
C SER A 96 -14.01 -15.30 -18.02
N PHE A 97 -13.65 -14.82 -16.82
CA PHE A 97 -13.76 -13.41 -16.45
C PHE A 97 -13.01 -12.45 -17.38
N HIS A 98 -11.86 -12.90 -17.90
CA HIS A 98 -11.05 -12.16 -18.87
C HIS A 98 -11.72 -11.95 -20.24
N GLU A 99 -12.79 -12.69 -20.55
CA GLU A 99 -13.63 -12.49 -21.74
C GLU A 99 -14.71 -11.45 -21.42
N HIS A 100 -15.28 -11.52 -20.22
CA HIS A 100 -16.34 -10.62 -19.76
C HIS A 100 -15.90 -9.15 -19.61
N ILE A 101 -14.61 -8.88 -19.40
CA ILE A 101 -14.09 -7.50 -19.38
C ILE A 101 -14.23 -6.79 -20.74
N TYR A 102 -14.36 -7.54 -21.85
CA TYR A 102 -14.61 -6.97 -23.18
C TYR A 102 -16.09 -6.67 -23.45
N ASP A 103 -17.00 -7.12 -22.58
CA ASP A 103 -18.44 -6.95 -22.73
C ASP A 103 -18.98 -5.95 -21.69
N PRO A 104 -19.25 -4.69 -22.07
CA PRO A 104 -19.85 -3.71 -21.17
C PRO A 104 -21.26 -4.05 -20.71
N SER A 105 -21.95 -4.98 -21.38
CA SER A 105 -23.29 -5.42 -21.00
C SER A 105 -23.28 -6.53 -19.95
N TRP A 106 -22.13 -7.15 -19.70
CA TRP A 106 -21.99 -8.21 -18.71
C TRP A 106 -22.25 -7.69 -17.30
N LYS A 107 -23.07 -8.43 -16.54
CA LYS A 107 -23.45 -8.08 -15.17
C LYS A 107 -23.38 -9.30 -14.28
N PHE A 108 -22.69 -9.14 -13.16
CA PHE A 108 -22.61 -10.15 -12.13
C PHE A 108 -22.55 -9.46 -10.76
N VAL A 109 -23.63 -9.58 -9.99
CA VAL A 109 -23.77 -8.87 -8.71
C VAL A 109 -23.24 -9.77 -7.59
N CYS A 110 -22.12 -9.38 -7.00
CA CYS A 110 -21.53 -10.05 -5.84
C CYS A 110 -20.81 -9.06 -4.91
N GLY A 111 -20.36 -9.54 -3.75
CA GLY A 111 -19.60 -8.79 -2.78
C GLY A 111 -20.42 -7.84 -1.89
N GLU A 112 -19.70 -7.08 -1.07
CA GLU A 112 -20.28 -6.16 -0.07
C GLU A 112 -19.74 -4.73 -0.22
N LYS A 113 -20.50 -3.75 0.29
CA LYS A 113 -20.11 -2.32 0.39
C LYS A 113 -19.60 -1.75 -0.94
N ASP A 114 -18.39 -1.18 -0.96
CA ASP A 114 -17.78 -0.57 -2.14
C ASP A 114 -17.49 -1.60 -3.24
N TYR A 115 -17.19 -2.86 -2.89
CA TYR A 115 -16.95 -3.93 -3.86
C TYR A 115 -18.23 -4.32 -4.59
N LYS A 116 -19.37 -4.33 -3.90
CA LYS A 116 -20.67 -4.52 -4.53
C LYS A 116 -20.99 -3.41 -5.53
N GLU A 117 -20.66 -2.16 -5.21
CA GLU A 117 -20.86 -1.07 -6.16
C GLU A 117 -19.93 -1.18 -7.37
N LEU A 118 -18.68 -1.61 -7.18
CA LEU A 118 -17.76 -1.91 -8.28
C LEU A 118 -18.38 -2.95 -9.23
N MET A 119 -18.90 -4.07 -8.70
CA MET A 119 -19.51 -5.12 -9.51
C MET A 119 -20.82 -4.68 -10.17
N ASN A 120 -21.65 -3.90 -9.47
CA ASN A 120 -22.90 -3.36 -10.04
C ASN A 120 -22.66 -2.40 -11.22
N LYS A 121 -21.55 -1.68 -11.21
CA LYS A 121 -21.18 -0.69 -12.24
C LYS A 121 -19.95 -1.13 -13.03
N PHE A 122 -19.74 -2.45 -13.16
CA PHE A 122 -18.57 -2.99 -13.84
C PHE A 122 -18.54 -2.60 -15.32
N GLU A 123 -19.70 -2.30 -15.92
CA GLU A 123 -19.85 -1.68 -17.24
C GLU A 123 -18.95 -0.43 -17.41
N CYS A 124 -18.76 0.39 -16.37
CA CYS A 124 -17.86 1.54 -16.42
C CYS A 124 -16.38 1.12 -16.52
N VAL A 125 -16.00 0.02 -15.85
CA VAL A 125 -14.63 -0.52 -15.91
C VAL A 125 -14.37 -1.13 -17.29
N SER A 126 -15.31 -1.90 -17.83
CA SER A 126 -15.21 -2.47 -19.18
C SER A 126 -15.11 -1.37 -20.25
N ASN A 127 -15.94 -0.32 -20.18
CA ASN A 127 -15.83 0.81 -21.12
C ASN A 127 -14.48 1.55 -20.99
N ALA A 128 -13.99 1.77 -19.77
CA ALA A 128 -12.66 2.37 -19.58
C ALA A 128 -11.53 1.48 -20.10
N PHE A 129 -11.66 0.15 -19.97
CA PHE A 129 -10.74 -0.84 -20.50
C PHE A 129 -10.69 -0.83 -22.03
N LEU A 130 -11.85 -0.81 -22.70
CA LEU A 130 -11.95 -0.77 -24.16
C LEU A 130 -11.38 0.53 -24.76
N ASN A 131 -11.31 1.60 -23.98
CA ASN A 131 -10.71 2.88 -24.38
C ASN A 131 -9.18 2.92 -24.21
N LEU A 132 -8.55 1.89 -23.63
CA LEU A 132 -7.09 1.81 -23.53
C LEU A 132 -6.47 1.38 -24.87
N ASP A 133 -5.17 1.62 -25.03
CA ASP A 133 -4.40 1.05 -26.15
C ASP A 133 -4.45 -0.49 -26.15
N GLU A 134 -4.50 -1.10 -27.33
CA GLU A 134 -4.59 -2.56 -27.50
C GLU A 134 -3.47 -3.33 -26.79
N GLY A 135 -2.27 -2.73 -26.70
CA GLY A 135 -1.16 -3.31 -25.95
C GLY A 135 -1.47 -3.47 -24.46
N TYR A 136 -2.13 -2.48 -23.85
CA TYR A 136 -2.58 -2.57 -22.46
C TYR A 136 -3.74 -3.55 -22.31
N GLN A 137 -4.70 -3.54 -23.23
CA GLN A 137 -5.85 -4.44 -23.18
C GLN A 137 -5.40 -5.91 -23.19
N ARG A 138 -4.48 -6.27 -24.09
CA ARG A 138 -3.93 -7.62 -24.19
C ARG A 138 -3.24 -8.06 -22.90
N VAL A 139 -2.41 -7.20 -22.30
CA VAL A 139 -1.70 -7.53 -21.05
C VAL A 139 -2.69 -7.72 -19.90
N ILE A 140 -3.68 -6.84 -19.76
CA ILE A 140 -4.70 -6.93 -18.71
C ILE A 140 -5.47 -8.25 -18.86
N ALA A 141 -6.00 -8.53 -20.06
CA ALA A 141 -6.77 -9.75 -20.31
C ALA A 141 -5.95 -11.03 -20.06
N GLU A 142 -4.70 -11.08 -20.52
CA GLU A 142 -3.81 -12.22 -20.31
C GLU A 142 -3.54 -12.46 -18.81
N MET A 143 -3.20 -11.39 -18.06
CA MET A 143 -2.94 -11.52 -16.62
C MET A 143 -4.21 -11.92 -15.86
N THR A 144 -5.36 -11.35 -16.22
CA THR A 144 -6.66 -11.71 -15.64
C THR A 144 -7.02 -13.17 -15.91
N ASN A 145 -6.77 -13.69 -17.12
CA ASN A 145 -6.96 -15.11 -17.43
C ASN A 145 -6.12 -16.00 -16.53
N ARG A 146 -4.81 -15.73 -16.45
CA ARG A 146 -3.88 -16.52 -15.64
C ARG A 146 -4.25 -16.52 -14.17
N MET A 147 -4.65 -15.36 -13.64
CA MET A 147 -5.13 -15.24 -12.26
C MET A 147 -6.43 -16.02 -12.04
N GLY A 148 -7.40 -15.88 -12.92
CA GLY A 148 -8.69 -16.59 -12.82
C GLY A 148 -8.54 -18.11 -12.85
N VAL A 149 -7.70 -18.63 -13.75
CA VAL A 149 -7.35 -20.07 -13.81
C VAL A 149 -6.64 -20.52 -12.53
N GLY A 150 -5.70 -19.71 -12.03
CA GLY A 150 -4.98 -20.00 -10.79
C GLY A 150 -5.90 -20.08 -9.57
N MET A 151 -6.74 -19.07 -9.38
CA MET A 151 -7.75 -19.02 -8.31
C MET A 151 -8.68 -20.24 -8.36
N ALA A 152 -9.21 -20.55 -9.54
CA ALA A 152 -10.09 -21.70 -9.71
C ALA A 152 -9.42 -23.03 -9.35
N LYS A 153 -8.14 -23.21 -9.72
CA LYS A 153 -7.36 -24.38 -9.35
C LYS A 153 -7.27 -24.55 -7.83
N PHE A 154 -6.95 -23.49 -7.08
CA PHE A 154 -6.84 -23.57 -5.62
C PHE A 154 -8.17 -23.90 -4.96
N ILE A 155 -9.27 -23.28 -5.41
CA ILE A 155 -10.63 -23.57 -4.94
C ILE A 155 -11.00 -25.05 -5.14
N GLU A 156 -10.61 -25.64 -6.28
CA GLU A 156 -10.86 -27.05 -6.59
C GLU A 156 -9.99 -28.01 -5.75
N THR A 157 -8.83 -27.57 -5.23
CA THR A 157 -7.85 -28.43 -4.54
C THR A 157 -7.80 -28.33 -3.02
N GLU A 158 -8.26 -27.24 -2.41
CA GLU A 158 -8.08 -27.02 -0.96
C GLU A 158 -9.20 -27.64 -0.10
N ILE A 159 -8.85 -28.64 0.72
CA ILE A 159 -9.68 -29.15 1.83
C ILE A 159 -8.83 -29.27 3.10
N PRO A 160 -9.22 -28.62 4.23
CA PRO A 160 -10.27 -27.62 4.41
C PRO A 160 -9.74 -26.22 4.09
N ALA A 161 -10.44 -25.43 3.28
CA ALA A 161 -9.99 -24.12 2.79
C ALA A 161 -9.43 -23.20 3.89
N PRO A 162 -8.10 -23.06 4.04
CA PRO A 162 -7.53 -21.93 4.75
C PRO A 162 -7.23 -20.85 3.72
N ARG A 163 -7.65 -19.61 3.96
CA ARG A 163 -7.22 -18.47 3.12
C ARG A 163 -5.69 -18.40 3.08
N MET A 164 -5.08 -18.98 2.04
CA MET A 164 -3.65 -18.89 1.77
C MET A 164 -3.39 -17.73 0.82
N PHE A 165 -2.44 -16.88 1.20
CA PHE A 165 -2.08 -15.70 0.43
C PHE A 165 -1.04 -16.04 -0.64
N TRP A 166 -1.01 -15.22 -1.69
CA TRP A 166 -0.19 -15.37 -2.89
C TRP A 166 1.31 -15.60 -2.60
N PRO A 167 1.99 -16.50 -3.36
CA PRO A 167 3.44 -16.65 -3.30
C PRO A 167 4.18 -15.38 -3.74
N HIS A 168 5.36 -15.15 -3.16
CA HIS A 168 6.22 -13.98 -3.35
C HIS A 168 6.50 -13.64 -4.83
N GLU A 169 6.59 -14.66 -5.69
CA GLU A 169 6.89 -14.52 -7.12
C GLU A 169 5.87 -13.69 -7.91
N ILE A 170 4.64 -13.56 -7.38
CA ILE A 170 3.52 -12.89 -8.05
C ILE A 170 3.42 -11.41 -7.65
N TRP A 171 3.62 -11.06 -6.37
CA TRP A 171 3.52 -9.67 -5.91
C TRP A 171 4.86 -8.93 -5.83
N GLY A 172 5.99 -9.63 -5.80
CA GLY A 172 7.34 -9.04 -5.76
C GLY A 172 7.77 -8.32 -7.04
N LYS A 173 6.88 -8.14 -8.02
CA LYS A 173 7.12 -7.40 -9.27
C LYS A 173 6.55 -5.98 -9.27
N PHE A 174 5.94 -5.55 -8.17
CA PHE A 174 5.27 -4.25 -8.10
C PHE A 174 6.06 -3.23 -7.26
N GLY A 175 6.13 -2.01 -7.80
CA GLY A 175 7.01 -0.89 -7.44
C GLY A 175 7.58 -0.83 -6.01
N THR A 176 8.85 -0.44 -5.93
CA THR A 176 9.72 -0.34 -4.72
C THR A 176 9.05 0.14 -3.43
N ARG A 177 8.04 1.02 -3.48
CA ARG A 177 7.30 1.46 -2.28
C ARG A 177 6.41 0.38 -1.65
N LEU A 178 5.87 -0.55 -2.44
CA LEU A 178 5.13 -1.69 -1.91
C LEU A 178 6.06 -2.66 -1.18
N GLU A 179 7.25 -2.87 -1.72
CA GLU A 179 8.27 -3.72 -1.10
C GLU A 179 8.74 -3.12 0.25
N ILE A 180 8.95 -1.81 0.32
CA ILE A 180 9.25 -1.12 1.58
C ILE A 180 8.10 -1.27 2.59
N MET A 181 6.83 -1.15 2.14
CA MET A 181 5.68 -1.36 3.02
C MET A 181 5.57 -2.82 3.49
N ALA A 182 6.00 -3.78 2.67
CA ALA A 182 6.01 -5.19 3.03
C ALA A 182 7.03 -5.46 4.14
N ILE A 183 8.29 -5.07 3.99
CA ILE A 183 9.31 -5.22 5.04
C ILE A 183 8.95 -4.43 6.30
N GLY A 184 8.36 -3.23 6.16
CA GLY A 184 7.85 -2.48 7.30
C GLY A 184 6.73 -3.19 8.05
N THR A 185 5.86 -3.92 7.33
CA THR A 185 4.79 -4.71 7.96
C THR A 185 5.37 -5.94 8.64
N LEU A 186 6.35 -6.62 8.02
CA LEU A 186 7.09 -7.71 8.66
C LEU A 186 7.75 -7.24 9.96
N ALA A 187 8.36 -6.05 9.96
CA ALA A 187 8.96 -5.47 11.15
C ALA A 187 7.95 -5.17 12.26
N GLU A 188 6.69 -4.80 11.94
CA GLU A 188 5.64 -4.65 12.94
C GLU A 188 5.11 -6.00 13.45
N CYS A 189 5.07 -7.03 12.60
CA CYS A 189 4.53 -8.35 12.94
C CYS A 189 5.52 -9.28 13.66
N TYR A 190 6.81 -9.17 13.37
CA TYR A 190 7.83 -10.06 13.93
C TYR A 190 7.88 -9.97 15.45
N ASN A 191 7.83 -11.13 16.11
CA ASN A 191 7.77 -11.30 17.56
C ASN A 191 6.69 -10.42 18.24
N ASN A 192 5.51 -10.29 17.62
CA ASN A 192 4.41 -9.46 18.12
C ASN A 192 3.12 -10.26 18.32
N ILE A 193 2.75 -10.52 19.59
CA ILE A 193 1.54 -11.29 19.95
C ILE A 193 0.24 -10.64 19.43
N ASN A 194 0.24 -9.33 19.16
CA ASN A 194 -0.95 -8.64 18.69
C ASN A 194 -1.38 -9.09 17.29
N VAL A 195 -0.51 -9.72 16.51
CA VAL A 195 -0.85 -10.36 15.22
C VAL A 195 -2.00 -11.37 15.39
N PHE A 196 -2.03 -12.07 16.52
CA PHE A 196 -3.08 -13.05 16.84
C PHE A 196 -4.32 -12.43 17.50
N ARG A 197 -4.25 -11.16 17.91
CA ARG A 197 -5.32 -10.47 18.65
C ARG A 197 -6.05 -9.43 17.81
N GLY A 198 -5.56 -9.11 16.62
CA GLY A 198 -6.16 -8.13 15.75
C GLY A 198 -5.25 -7.71 14.61
N VAL A 199 -5.57 -6.56 14.01
CA VAL A 199 -4.87 -6.10 12.82
C VAL A 199 -3.67 -5.23 13.21
N VAL A 200 -2.47 -5.77 13.02
CA VAL A 200 -1.22 -5.02 13.14
C VAL A 200 -0.98 -4.22 11.86
N LYS A 201 -0.67 -2.94 11.98
CA LYS A 201 -0.41 -2.04 10.85
C LYS A 201 0.73 -1.08 11.17
N ILE A 202 1.49 -0.74 10.13
CA ILE A 202 2.44 0.37 10.18
C ILE A 202 1.69 1.65 10.57
N ARG A 203 2.29 2.41 11.49
CA ARG A 203 1.77 3.70 11.93
C ARG A 203 1.73 4.70 10.77
N ARG A 204 0.66 5.50 10.70
CA ARG A 204 0.39 6.39 9.55
C ARG A 204 1.52 7.35 9.20
N GLY A 205 2.25 7.87 10.18
CA GLY A 205 3.36 8.79 9.89
C GLY A 205 4.55 8.10 9.25
N ILE A 206 4.89 6.88 9.68
CA ILE A 206 5.89 6.04 9.01
C ILE A 206 5.43 5.71 7.57
N THR A 207 4.16 5.35 7.38
CA THR A 207 3.60 5.19 6.02
C THR A 207 3.78 6.45 5.18
N ALA A 208 3.51 7.64 5.73
CA ALA A 208 3.70 8.90 5.01
C ALA A 208 5.17 9.20 4.68
N LYS A 209 6.10 8.77 5.54
CA LYS A 209 7.54 8.85 5.29
C LYS A 209 7.96 7.91 4.15
N VAL A 210 7.54 6.64 4.19
CA VAL A 210 7.78 5.68 3.10
C VAL A 210 7.19 6.16 1.77
N MET A 211 6.01 6.78 1.78
CA MET A 211 5.40 7.31 0.54
C MET A 211 6.22 8.43 -0.13
N GLN A 212 7.17 9.03 0.59
CA GLN A 212 8.06 10.07 0.08
C GLN A 212 9.37 9.56 -0.50
N THR A 213 9.66 8.27 -0.44
CA THR A 213 10.86 7.71 -1.07
C THR A 213 10.82 7.92 -2.58
N LYS A 214 11.94 8.41 -3.15
CA LYS A 214 12.03 8.76 -4.57
C LYS A 214 13.23 8.13 -5.25
N THR A 215 14.30 7.87 -4.51
CA THR A 215 15.55 7.37 -5.03
C THR A 215 15.79 5.94 -4.57
N ILE A 216 16.64 5.20 -5.29
CA ILE A 216 17.04 3.86 -4.85
C ILE A 216 17.81 3.91 -3.52
N SER A 217 18.54 5.00 -3.26
CA SER A 217 19.22 5.21 -1.97
C SER A 217 18.21 5.33 -0.82
N ASP A 218 17.07 5.99 -1.03
CA ASP A 218 15.99 6.03 -0.03
C ASP A 218 15.44 4.62 0.21
N VAL A 219 15.30 3.81 -0.83
CA VAL A 219 14.82 2.42 -0.74
C VAL A 219 15.77 1.59 0.13
N TYR A 220 17.08 1.58 -0.19
CA TYR A 220 18.08 0.86 0.61
C TYR A 220 18.13 1.35 2.05
N GLY A 221 18.08 2.66 2.29
CA GLY A 221 18.05 3.22 3.64
C GLY A 221 16.83 2.76 4.44
N THR A 222 15.65 2.74 3.79
CA THR A 222 14.40 2.33 4.44
C THR A 222 14.36 0.82 4.71
N PHE A 223 14.88 0.00 3.78
CA PHE A 223 15.05 -1.44 4.00
C PHE A 223 16.01 -1.73 5.15
N PHE A 224 17.15 -1.03 5.20
CA PHE A 224 18.11 -1.15 6.27
C PHE A 224 17.49 -0.82 7.64
N ASP A 225 16.79 0.32 7.75
CA ASP A 225 16.17 0.73 9.01
C ASP A 225 15.11 -0.27 9.50
N PHE A 226 14.25 -0.79 8.61
CA PHE A 226 13.29 -1.83 8.99
C PHE A 226 13.97 -3.17 9.33
N SER A 227 15.07 -3.52 8.67
CA SER A 227 15.85 -4.72 8.99
C SER A 227 16.45 -4.64 10.39
N ARG A 228 16.96 -3.46 10.79
CA ARG A 228 17.46 -3.20 12.15
C ARG A 228 16.36 -3.33 13.18
N LYS A 229 15.18 -2.79 12.89
CA LYS A 229 14.00 -2.93 13.76
C LYS A 229 13.57 -4.40 13.96
N ILE A 230 13.76 -5.25 12.96
CA ILE A 230 13.55 -6.71 13.12
C ILE A 230 14.66 -7.30 13.99
N ALA A 231 15.92 -6.92 13.74
CA ALA A 231 17.09 -7.40 14.49
C ALA A 231 16.92 -7.20 16.02
N GLU A 232 16.46 -6.02 16.43
CA GLU A 232 16.22 -5.67 17.84
C GLU A 232 15.16 -6.54 18.54
N LYS A 233 14.30 -7.22 17.75
CA LYS A 233 13.21 -8.04 18.25
C LYS A 233 13.52 -9.54 18.24
N ILE A 234 14.68 -9.95 17.72
CA ILE A 234 15.08 -11.36 17.68
C ILE A 234 15.35 -11.82 19.11
N GLY A 235 14.49 -12.72 19.61
CA GLY A 235 14.65 -13.31 20.93
C GLY A 235 15.76 -14.37 20.93
N GLU A 236 16.50 -14.48 22.03
CA GLU A 236 17.55 -15.51 22.16
C GLU A 236 16.98 -16.94 22.20
N ASN A 237 15.74 -17.08 22.65
CA ASN A 237 15.03 -18.37 22.75
C ASN A 237 14.10 -18.65 21.55
N ASP A 238 14.21 -17.91 20.46
CA ASP A 238 13.45 -18.18 19.23
C ASP A 238 14.17 -19.27 18.41
N ASP A 239 13.47 -20.37 18.12
CA ASP A 239 14.00 -21.50 17.33
C ASP A 239 14.53 -21.06 15.96
N SER A 240 13.95 -20.00 15.39
CA SER A 240 14.34 -19.43 14.09
C SER A 240 15.37 -18.30 14.21
N ALA A 241 15.82 -17.92 15.42
CA ALA A 241 16.66 -16.75 15.65
C ALA A 241 17.94 -16.72 14.80
N SER A 242 18.62 -17.86 14.66
CA SER A 242 19.85 -17.98 13.88
C SER A 242 19.61 -17.72 12.39
N ALA A 243 18.57 -18.36 11.82
CA ALA A 243 18.19 -18.17 10.42
C ALA A 243 17.73 -16.73 10.15
N THR A 244 16.90 -16.18 11.03
CA THR A 244 16.43 -14.78 10.92
C THR A 244 17.60 -13.81 10.97
N ARG A 245 18.54 -13.99 11.91
CA ARG A 245 19.71 -13.11 12.05
C ARG A 245 20.57 -13.12 10.78
N LYS A 246 20.83 -14.31 10.23
CA LYS A 246 21.56 -14.43 8.96
C LYS A 246 20.89 -13.65 7.83
N HIS A 247 19.59 -13.83 7.65
CA HIS A 247 18.86 -13.10 6.60
C HIS A 247 18.87 -11.58 6.81
N ILE A 248 18.82 -11.12 8.06
CA ILE A 248 18.90 -9.70 8.38
C ILE A 248 20.30 -9.15 8.10
N GLU A 249 21.35 -9.89 8.45
CA GLU A 249 22.75 -9.53 8.13
C GLU A 249 22.95 -9.44 6.62
N ASP A 250 22.47 -10.42 5.85
CA ASP A 250 22.55 -10.40 4.37
C ASP A 250 21.85 -9.15 3.79
N ILE A 251 20.68 -8.77 4.31
CA ILE A 251 19.95 -7.56 3.90
C ILE A 251 20.72 -6.30 4.25
N GLN A 252 21.27 -6.23 5.46
CA GLN A 252 22.02 -5.07 5.96
C GLN A 252 23.28 -4.83 5.15
N GLU A 253 24.08 -5.87 4.92
CA GLU A 253 25.30 -5.81 4.11
C GLU A 253 24.98 -5.39 2.65
N TYR A 254 23.92 -5.96 2.07
CA TYR A 254 23.49 -5.58 0.73
C TYR A 254 23.04 -4.11 0.66
N CYS A 255 22.31 -3.62 1.66
CA CYS A 255 21.90 -2.22 1.69
C CYS A 255 23.10 -1.28 1.91
N GLU A 256 24.00 -1.60 2.84
CA GLU A 256 25.18 -0.78 3.15
C GLU A 256 26.11 -0.63 1.96
N SER A 257 26.37 -1.72 1.24
CA SER A 257 27.22 -1.71 0.03
C SER A 257 26.64 -0.86 -1.12
N HIS A 258 25.34 -0.54 -1.08
CA HIS A 258 24.65 0.23 -2.12
C HIS A 258 24.10 1.59 -1.63
N LEU A 259 24.32 1.94 -0.36
CA LEU A 259 23.95 3.25 0.19
C LEU A 259 24.93 4.32 -0.31
N LEU A 260 24.42 5.30 -1.05
CA LEU A 260 25.18 6.51 -1.37
C LEU A 260 25.21 7.40 -0.11
N GLU A 261 26.37 7.96 0.23
CA GLU A 261 26.68 8.66 1.49
C GLU A 261 25.63 9.69 1.96
N THR A 262 24.83 10.24 1.06
CA THR A 262 23.71 11.12 1.40
C THR A 262 22.42 10.35 1.69
N ARG A 263 22.26 9.88 2.93
CA ARG A 263 20.92 9.55 3.48
C ARG A 263 20.11 10.83 3.66
N VAL A 264 18.98 10.95 2.96
CA VAL A 264 18.07 12.08 3.12
C VAL A 264 17.13 11.88 4.33
N TYR A 265 16.96 10.64 4.80
CA TYR A 265 15.90 10.30 5.76
C TYR A 265 16.21 9.01 6.56
N SER A 266 15.79 8.95 7.84
CA SER A 266 15.85 7.77 8.73
C SER A 266 14.49 7.51 9.37
N ILE A 267 14.05 6.25 9.44
CA ILE A 267 12.76 5.88 10.06
C ILE A 267 12.79 6.08 11.59
N ASP A 268 13.96 5.89 12.20
CA ASP A 268 14.15 5.84 13.66
C ASP A 268 14.82 7.11 14.22
N GLN A 269 14.50 8.29 13.70
CA GLN A 269 15.06 9.52 14.25
C GLN A 269 14.55 9.70 15.71
N GLU A 270 15.39 9.37 16.69
CA GLU A 270 15.10 9.55 18.12
C GLU A 270 15.07 11.04 18.48
N TYR A 271 13.91 11.52 18.93
CA TYR A 271 13.59 12.94 19.15
C TYR A 271 14.18 13.56 20.41
N GLY A 272 15.12 12.91 21.09
CA GLY A 272 15.65 13.40 22.37
C GLY A 272 16.20 14.82 22.26
N LEU A 273 16.89 15.12 21.16
CA LEU A 273 17.54 16.41 20.95
C LEU A 273 16.59 17.48 20.38
N ASP A 274 15.70 17.12 19.45
CA ASP A 274 14.80 18.09 18.80
C ASP A 274 13.71 18.61 19.73
N ILE A 275 13.21 17.79 20.66
CA ILE A 275 12.27 18.22 21.70
C ILE A 275 12.94 19.21 22.64
N LEU A 276 14.20 18.96 23.02
CA LEU A 276 14.97 19.86 23.87
C LEU A 276 15.17 21.22 23.16
N VAL A 277 15.55 21.21 21.87
CA VAL A 277 15.71 22.42 21.07
C VAL A 277 14.38 23.16 20.93
N PHE A 278 13.27 22.46 20.67
CA PHE A 278 11.95 23.08 20.59
C PHE A 278 11.52 23.73 21.91
N LEU A 279 11.73 23.04 23.05
CA LEU A 279 11.44 23.59 24.39
C LEU A 279 12.34 24.80 24.72
N VAL A 280 13.60 24.79 24.30
CA VAL A 280 14.52 25.93 24.45
C VAL A 280 14.08 27.10 23.59
N VAL A 281 13.74 26.88 22.32
CA VAL A 281 13.26 27.95 21.43
C VAL A 281 11.92 28.52 21.91
N PHE A 282 11.00 27.67 22.36
CA PHE A 282 9.72 28.09 22.91
C PHE A 282 9.85 28.89 24.20
N SER A 283 10.75 28.48 25.10
CA SER A 283 11.03 29.22 26.34
C SER A 283 11.69 30.57 26.07
N LEU A 284 12.60 30.65 25.09
CA LEU A 284 13.20 31.92 24.65
C LEU A 284 12.17 32.86 24.02
N LEU A 285 11.28 32.35 23.16
CA LEU A 285 10.23 33.15 22.52
C LEU A 285 9.19 33.66 23.54
N SER A 286 8.78 32.82 24.48
CA SER A 286 7.85 33.24 25.55
C SER A 286 8.48 34.27 26.49
N ALA A 287 9.77 34.12 26.83
CA ALA A 287 10.51 35.13 27.59
C ALA A 287 10.63 36.46 26.82
N MET A 288 10.88 36.41 25.52
CA MET A 288 10.95 37.62 24.68
C MET A 288 9.60 38.33 24.61
N VAL A 289 8.50 37.60 24.45
CA VAL A 289 7.13 38.16 24.47
C VAL A 289 6.81 38.77 25.83
N TYR A 290 7.18 38.10 26.93
CA TYR A 290 6.99 38.63 28.29
C TYR A 290 7.79 39.93 28.53
N MET A 291 9.04 39.97 28.09
CA MET A 291 9.89 41.17 28.18
C MET A 291 9.33 42.33 27.35
N LEU A 292 8.81 42.05 26.16
CA LEU A 292 8.16 43.07 25.31
C LEU A 292 6.84 43.56 25.91
N TYR A 293 6.06 42.67 26.54
CA TYR A 293 4.80 43.03 27.18
C TYR A 293 5.00 43.88 28.45
N ASN A 294 6.07 43.65 29.22
CA ASN A 294 6.36 44.40 30.44
C ASN A 294 7.18 45.69 30.23
N HIS A 295 7.70 45.92 29.02
CA HIS A 295 8.40 47.16 28.64
C HIS A 295 7.50 48.16 27.89
N TRP A 296 6.20 47.89 27.83
CA TRP A 296 5.12 48.79 27.39
C TRP A 296 4.12 49.00 28.53
#